data_AF-A0AAD4SUF8-F1
#
_entry.id   AF-A0AAD4SUF8-F1
#
_cell.length_a   1.000
_cell.length_b   1.000
_cell.length_c   1.000
_cell.angle_alpha   90.00
_cell.angle_beta   90.00
_cell.angle_gamma   90.00
#
_symmetry.space_group_name_H-M   'P 1'
#
loop_
_entity.id
_entity.type
_entity.pdbx_description
1 polymer ?
#
loop_
_entity_poly.entity_id
_entity_poly.type
_entity_poly.pdbx_seq_one_letter_code
_entity_poly.pdbx_strand_id
1 'polypeptide(L)'
;MASTKGSSTTKGRIALKVKSSTSPVVPPTPSRPPPPPGLTLKIPLVYHRSTSLSPELKLLYDQVFKALPQTPHFNPLEKLSCTENMKEGLKLGLDVFFLHLIMKLCKPVDPFTFLSEVESYTKEFKGFEEYGYDLTKVKDRFNLLKRRAEQEKPLKDEVEKLEKEEKDGEANIEHQELRLK
;
A
#
# COMPACT_ATOMS: atom_id res chain seq x y z
N MET A 1 -48.72 48.66 -5.02
CA MET A 1 -48.10 49.99 -5.18
C MET A 1 -46.59 49.81 -5.23
N ALA A 2 -45.93 50.49 -6.17
CA ALA A 2 -44.47 50.62 -6.44
C ALA A 2 -43.70 49.30 -6.71
N SER A 3 -43.17 48.96 -7.89
CA SER A 3 -42.62 49.69 -9.06
C SER A 3 -41.29 50.42 -8.81
N THR A 4 -40.18 49.82 -9.29
CA THR A 4 -39.02 50.41 -10.00
C THR A 4 -38.08 49.25 -10.43
N LYS A 5 -37.83 49.02 -11.74
CA LYS A 5 -36.78 49.61 -12.63
C LYS A 5 -35.36 49.47 -12.05
N GLY A 6 -34.30 49.04 -12.75
CA GLY A 6 -34.01 48.65 -14.13
C GLY A 6 -32.54 48.15 -14.14
N SER A 7 -32.06 47.47 -15.18
CA SER A 7 -30.99 48.00 -16.02
C SER A 7 -30.64 46.97 -17.11
N SER A 8 -30.75 47.43 -18.35
CA SER A 8 -30.30 46.77 -19.57
C SER A 8 -28.79 46.93 -19.74
N THR A 9 -28.09 45.88 -20.18
CA THR A 9 -26.81 46.08 -20.88
C THR A 9 -26.66 45.07 -22.01
N THR A 10 -26.90 45.57 -23.21
CA THR A 10 -26.59 45.04 -24.53
C THR A 10 -25.09 44.72 -24.62
N LYS A 11 -24.73 43.46 -24.92
CA LYS A 11 -23.38 43.14 -25.44
C LYS A 11 -23.46 42.86 -26.93
N GLY A 12 -22.72 43.70 -27.66
CA GLY A 12 -22.74 43.83 -29.10
C GLY A 12 -22.29 42.58 -29.83
N ARG A 13 -23.00 42.35 -30.94
CA ARG A 13 -22.64 41.49 -32.05
C ARG A 13 -21.51 42.17 -32.81
N ILE A 14 -20.31 41.61 -32.79
CA ILE A 14 -19.26 41.99 -33.74
C ILE A 14 -19.25 40.93 -34.83
N ALA A 15 -19.87 41.27 -35.95
CA ALA A 15 -19.78 40.52 -37.18
C ALA A 15 -18.47 40.88 -37.89
N LEU A 16 -17.49 39.97 -37.87
CA LEU A 16 -16.32 40.06 -38.74
C LEU A 16 -16.62 39.33 -40.04
N LYS A 17 -16.99 40.12 -41.05
CA LYS A 17 -17.08 39.72 -42.45
C LYS A 17 -15.66 39.63 -42.99
N VAL A 18 -15.12 38.42 -43.11
CA VAL A 18 -13.87 38.17 -43.84
C VAL A 18 -14.20 37.51 -45.17
N LYS A 19 -13.60 38.09 -46.20
CA LYS A 19 -13.86 37.92 -47.62
C LYS A 19 -13.51 36.50 -48.09
N SER A 20 -14.34 35.99 -48.99
CA SER A 20 -14.07 34.84 -49.84
C SER A 20 -12.78 35.05 -50.64
N SER A 21 -11.72 34.31 -50.32
CA SER A 21 -10.55 34.17 -51.19
C SER A 21 -10.60 32.81 -51.89
N THR A 22 -10.77 32.85 -53.20
CA THR A 22 -10.61 31.76 -54.15
C THR A 22 -9.19 31.19 -54.02
N SER A 23 -9.06 29.95 -53.57
CA SER A 23 -7.78 29.22 -53.62
C SER A 23 -7.54 28.64 -55.03
N PRO A 24 -6.27 28.59 -55.48
CA PRO A 24 -5.89 28.14 -56.81
C PRO A 24 -6.03 26.62 -56.97
N VAL A 25 -6.35 26.20 -58.20
CA VAL A 25 -6.42 24.80 -58.64
C VAL A 25 -5.03 24.16 -58.51
N VAL A 26 -4.90 23.18 -57.62
CA VAL A 26 -3.71 22.32 -57.48
C VAL A 26 -3.86 21.12 -58.43
N PRO A 27 -2.84 20.74 -59.21
CA PRO A 27 -2.91 19.59 -60.11
C PRO A 27 -3.00 18.26 -59.33
N PRO A 28 -3.64 17.21 -59.87
CA PRO A 28 -3.86 15.96 -59.15
C PRO A 28 -2.53 15.23 -58.89
N THR A 29 -2.22 15.04 -57.62
CA THR A 29 -1.11 14.22 -57.14
C THR A 29 -1.48 12.74 -57.31
N PRO A 30 -0.57 11.84 -57.76
CA PRO A 30 -0.86 10.42 -57.86
C PRO A 30 -1.20 9.86 -56.46
N SER A 31 -2.29 9.09 -56.40
CA SER A 31 -2.85 8.47 -55.20
C SER A 31 -1.82 7.63 -54.46
N ARG A 32 -1.44 8.06 -53.26
CA ARG A 32 -0.67 7.26 -52.31
C ARG A 32 -1.51 6.04 -51.89
N PRO A 33 -0.98 4.80 -51.92
CA PRO A 33 -1.72 3.64 -51.42
C PRO A 33 -1.96 3.78 -49.91
N PRO A 34 -3.08 3.23 -49.39
CA PRO A 34 -3.36 3.27 -47.96
C PRO A 34 -2.24 2.56 -47.18
N PRO A 35 -1.87 3.05 -45.99
CA PRO A 35 -0.92 2.34 -45.15
C PRO A 35 -1.46 0.92 -44.87
N PRO A 36 -0.58 -0.09 -44.79
CA PRO A 36 -1.00 -1.45 -44.48
C PRO A 36 -1.78 -1.46 -43.17
N PRO A 37 -2.77 -2.37 -43.00
CA PRO A 37 -3.53 -2.48 -41.77
C PRO A 37 -2.56 -2.61 -40.61
N GLY A 38 -2.40 -1.53 -39.85
CA GLY A 38 -1.61 -1.56 -38.63
C GLY A 38 -2.23 -2.63 -37.77
N LEU A 39 -1.44 -3.66 -37.44
CA LEU A 39 -1.76 -4.58 -36.37
C LEU A 39 -1.86 -3.72 -35.11
N THR A 40 -3.06 -3.19 -34.86
CA THR A 40 -3.42 -2.63 -33.57
C THR A 40 -3.47 -3.83 -32.65
N LEU A 41 -2.28 -4.19 -32.14
CA LEU A 41 -2.10 -5.05 -31.00
C LEU A 41 -2.82 -4.37 -29.84
N LYS A 42 -4.14 -4.54 -29.79
CA LYS A 42 -4.95 -4.36 -28.60
C LYS A 42 -4.60 -5.53 -27.67
N ILE A 43 -3.35 -5.54 -27.22
CA ILE A 43 -3.00 -6.28 -26.02
C ILE A 43 -3.88 -5.64 -24.96
N PRO A 44 -4.79 -6.39 -24.30
CA PRO A 44 -5.43 -5.87 -23.11
C PRO A 44 -4.26 -5.65 -22.15
N LEU A 45 -3.83 -4.39 -22.01
CA LEU A 45 -2.93 -4.04 -20.94
C LEU A 45 -3.77 -4.20 -19.68
N VAL A 46 -3.82 -5.41 -19.15
CA VAL A 46 -4.30 -5.65 -17.80
C VAL A 46 -3.33 -4.88 -16.93
N TYR A 47 -3.70 -3.65 -16.60
CA TYR A 47 -2.96 -2.81 -15.66
C TYR A 47 -2.99 -3.54 -14.33
N HIS A 48 -1.99 -4.37 -14.10
CA HIS A 48 -1.81 -5.03 -12.83
C HIS A 48 -1.45 -3.96 -11.81
N ARG A 49 -2.13 -3.92 -10.65
CA ARG A 49 -1.96 -2.84 -9.65
C ARG A 49 -0.50 -2.64 -9.24
N SER A 50 0.34 -3.68 -9.33
CA SER A 50 1.77 -3.60 -9.04
C SER A 50 2.63 -2.89 -10.10
N THR A 51 2.08 -2.50 -11.26
CA THR A 51 2.85 -1.86 -12.35
C THR A 51 3.41 -0.48 -12.01
N SER A 52 2.82 0.21 -11.03
CA SER A 52 3.31 1.50 -10.53
C SER A 52 4.28 1.40 -9.35
N LEU A 53 4.61 0.19 -8.90
CA LEU A 53 5.56 -0.04 -7.81
C LEU A 53 7.01 0.03 -8.31
N SER A 54 7.96 0.34 -7.42
CA SER A 54 9.39 0.21 -7.73
C SER A 54 9.74 -1.24 -8.06
N PRO A 55 10.83 -1.50 -8.81
CA PRO A 55 11.21 -2.87 -9.19
C PRO A 55 11.32 -3.83 -8.00
N GLU A 56 11.91 -3.38 -6.89
CA GLU A 56 12.11 -4.18 -5.68
C GLU A 56 10.78 -4.48 -4.99
N LEU A 57 9.92 -3.47 -4.85
CA LEU A 57 8.63 -3.62 -4.20
C LEU A 57 7.66 -4.46 -5.07
N LYS A 58 7.74 -4.32 -6.39
CA LYS A 58 7.01 -5.17 -7.33
C LYS A 58 7.44 -6.63 -7.23
N LEU A 59 8.74 -6.91 -7.13
CA LEU A 59 9.23 -8.27 -6.94
C LEU A 59 8.68 -8.90 -5.67
N LEU A 60 8.71 -8.16 -4.55
CA LEU A 60 8.13 -8.62 -3.28
C LEU A 60 6.62 -8.84 -3.39
N TYR A 61 5.91 -7.89 -4.01
CA TYR A 61 4.47 -8.01 -4.29
C TYR A 61 4.17 -9.31 -5.02
N ASP A 62 4.84 -9.54 -6.15
CA ASP A 62 4.59 -10.70 -6.99
C ASP A 62 4.94 -12.01 -6.25
N GLN A 63 6.00 -12.03 -5.43
CA GLN A 63 6.36 -13.18 -4.61
C GLN A 63 5.29 -13.50 -3.56
N VAL A 64 4.83 -12.50 -2.81
CA VAL A 64 3.85 -12.69 -1.73
C VAL A 64 2.49 -13.06 -2.30
N PHE A 65 1.97 -12.33 -3.30
CA PHE A 65 0.65 -12.62 -3.87
C PHE A 65 0.63 -13.90 -4.73
N LYS A 66 1.80 -14.40 -5.17
CA LYS A 66 1.91 -15.74 -5.76
C LYS A 66 1.85 -16.85 -4.69
N ALA A 67 2.53 -16.67 -3.56
CA ALA A 67 2.57 -17.65 -2.47
C ALA A 67 1.29 -17.66 -1.62
N LEU A 68 0.69 -16.49 -1.48
CA LEU A 68 -0.54 -16.23 -0.74
C LEU A 68 -1.49 -15.43 -1.66
N PRO A 69 -2.17 -16.10 -2.61
CA PRO A 69 -3.14 -15.45 -3.47
C PRO A 69 -4.24 -14.77 -2.67
N GLN A 70 -4.64 -13.58 -3.08
CA GLN A 70 -5.65 -12.76 -2.42
C GLN A 70 -6.64 -12.22 -3.46
N THR A 71 -7.91 -12.14 -3.06
CA THR A 71 -8.97 -11.50 -3.86
C THR A 71 -9.81 -10.59 -2.95
N PRO A 72 -9.24 -9.48 -2.43
CA PRO A 72 -9.97 -8.61 -1.51
C PRO A 72 -11.11 -7.90 -2.23
N HIS A 73 -12.25 -7.74 -1.57
CA HIS A 73 -13.45 -7.18 -2.17
C HIS A 73 -13.45 -5.65 -2.21
N PHE A 74 -12.74 -4.99 -1.27
CA PHE A 74 -12.62 -3.53 -1.18
C PHE A 74 -13.95 -2.74 -1.08
N ASN A 75 -15.09 -3.39 -0.86
CA ASN A 75 -16.40 -2.78 -0.61
C ASN A 75 -16.40 -1.48 0.23
N PRO A 76 -15.60 -1.32 1.31
CA PRO A 76 -15.57 -0.06 2.04
C PRO A 76 -15.19 1.16 1.18
N LEU A 77 -14.37 0.96 0.12
CA LEU A 77 -13.96 2.02 -0.81
C LEU A 77 -15.08 2.47 -1.75
N GLU A 78 -16.12 1.66 -1.97
CA GLU A 78 -17.25 2.01 -2.84
C GLU A 78 -18.04 3.18 -2.27
N LYS A 79 -18.08 3.30 -0.94
CA LYS A 79 -18.78 4.35 -0.21
C LYS A 79 -18.05 5.69 -0.25
N LEU A 80 -16.80 5.72 -0.72
CA LEU A 80 -16.01 6.94 -0.79
C LEU A 80 -16.39 7.75 -2.03
N SER A 81 -16.72 9.03 -1.82
CA SER A 81 -16.95 10.02 -2.87
C SER A 81 -15.61 10.49 -3.49
N CYS A 82 -14.86 9.58 -4.10
CA CYS A 82 -13.60 9.88 -4.80
C CYS A 82 -13.56 9.21 -6.18
N THR A 83 -12.61 9.64 -7.01
CA THR A 83 -12.47 9.12 -8.38
C THR A 83 -11.98 7.67 -8.37
N GLU A 84 -12.27 6.92 -9.43
CA GLU A 84 -11.79 5.54 -9.56
C GLU A 84 -10.26 5.44 -9.53
N ASN A 85 -9.55 6.42 -10.11
CA ASN A 85 -8.09 6.47 -10.03
C ASN A 85 -7.59 6.60 -8.58
N MET A 86 -8.27 7.38 -7.74
CA MET A 86 -7.95 7.48 -6.32
C MET A 86 -8.23 6.16 -5.60
N LYS A 87 -9.35 5.49 -5.91
CA LYS A 87 -9.67 4.18 -5.34
C LYS A 87 -8.63 3.12 -5.72
N GLU A 88 -8.16 3.09 -6.96
CA GLU A 88 -7.07 2.19 -7.37
C GLU A 88 -5.77 2.49 -6.62
N GLY A 89 -5.45 3.76 -6.39
CA GLY A 89 -4.34 4.15 -5.52
C GLY A 89 -4.49 3.64 -4.09
N LEU A 90 -5.71 3.73 -3.51
CA LEU A 90 -6.00 3.22 -2.17
C LEU A 90 -5.90 1.69 -2.10
N LYS A 91 -6.41 0.96 -3.12
CA LYS A 91 -6.27 -0.50 -3.22
C LYS A 91 -4.81 -0.92 -3.24
N LEU A 92 -3.99 -0.24 -4.05
CA LEU A 92 -2.55 -0.48 -4.10
C LEU A 92 -1.88 -0.18 -2.75
N GLY A 93 -2.27 0.90 -2.10
CA GLY A 93 -1.83 1.23 -0.75
C GLY A 93 -2.13 0.09 0.24
N LEU A 94 -3.36 -0.41 0.27
CA LEU A 94 -3.74 -1.55 1.10
C LEU A 94 -2.90 -2.79 0.82
N ASP A 95 -2.63 -3.10 -0.46
CA ASP A 95 -1.77 -4.22 -0.82
C ASP A 95 -0.35 -4.03 -0.26
N VAL A 96 0.23 -2.82 -0.37
CA VAL A 96 1.56 -2.52 0.18
C VAL A 96 1.58 -2.62 1.72
N PHE A 97 0.52 -2.15 2.38
CA PHE A 97 0.37 -2.31 3.83
C PHE A 97 0.25 -3.79 4.23
N PHE A 98 -0.46 -4.59 3.43
CA PHE A 98 -0.53 -6.04 3.63
C PHE A 98 0.85 -6.70 3.50
N LEU A 99 1.65 -6.32 2.49
CA LEU A 99 3.04 -6.79 2.37
C LEU A 99 3.86 -6.46 3.62
N HIS A 100 3.70 -5.25 4.16
CA HIS A 100 4.39 -4.86 5.38
C HIS A 100 4.00 -5.73 6.58
N LEU A 101 2.72 -6.05 6.74
CA LEU A 101 2.25 -6.98 7.78
C LEU A 101 2.91 -8.36 7.63
N ILE A 102 2.97 -8.91 6.41
CA ILE A 102 3.66 -10.19 6.15
C ILE A 102 5.13 -10.10 6.53
N MET A 103 5.82 -9.01 6.13
CA MET A 103 7.23 -8.80 6.49
C MET A 103 7.44 -8.72 8.01
N LYS A 104 6.55 -8.05 8.76
CA LYS A 104 6.61 -7.99 10.23
C LYS A 104 6.58 -9.39 10.84
N LEU A 105 5.71 -10.27 10.36
CA LEU A 105 5.55 -11.65 10.86
C LEU A 105 6.63 -12.64 10.36
N CYS A 106 7.41 -12.26 9.35
CA CYS A 106 8.53 -13.05 8.86
C CYS A 106 9.85 -12.74 9.59
N LYS A 107 9.97 -11.56 10.21
CA LYS A 107 11.18 -11.17 10.93
C LYS A 107 11.23 -11.82 12.32
N PRO A 108 12.41 -12.21 12.80
CA PRO A 108 12.57 -12.55 14.21
C PRO A 108 12.32 -11.31 15.06
N VAL A 109 11.51 -11.45 16.10
CA VAL A 109 11.18 -10.38 17.04
C VAL A 109 11.40 -10.91 18.44
N ASP A 110 11.91 -10.06 19.32
CA ASP A 110 12.02 -10.34 20.74
C ASP A 110 10.64 -10.73 21.35
N PRO A 111 10.57 -11.79 22.17
CA PRO A 111 9.31 -12.26 22.76
C PRO A 111 8.52 -11.18 23.52
N PHE A 112 9.17 -10.31 24.29
CA PHE A 112 8.49 -9.27 25.07
C PHE A 112 7.87 -8.23 24.15
N THR A 113 8.64 -7.78 23.17
CA THR A 113 8.20 -6.82 22.15
C THR A 113 7.04 -7.40 21.33
N PHE A 114 7.13 -8.67 20.93
CA PHE A 114 6.05 -9.31 20.17
C PHE A 114 4.76 -9.38 21.01
N LEU A 115 4.86 -9.80 22.27
CA LEU A 115 3.70 -9.95 23.15
C LEU A 115 3.02 -8.61 23.49
N SER A 116 3.78 -7.52 23.61
CA SER A 116 3.22 -6.19 23.84
C SER A 116 2.44 -5.65 22.64
N GLU A 117 2.76 -6.10 21.42
CA GLU A 117 2.11 -5.67 20.18
C GLU A 117 0.91 -6.54 19.76
N VAL A 118 0.60 -7.63 20.47
CA VAL A 118 -0.46 -8.59 20.10
C VAL A 118 -1.79 -7.90 19.79
N GLU A 119 -2.21 -6.94 20.62
CA GLU A 119 -3.47 -6.22 20.39
C GLU A 119 -3.42 -5.39 19.09
N SER A 120 -2.28 -4.76 18.79
CA SER A 120 -2.09 -4.01 17.55
C SER A 120 -2.23 -4.90 16.32
N TYR A 121 -1.60 -6.09 16.32
CA TYR A 121 -1.76 -7.06 15.23
C TYR A 121 -3.22 -7.47 15.06
N THR A 122 -3.93 -7.75 16.15
CA THR A 122 -5.35 -8.14 16.04
C THR A 122 -6.24 -7.03 15.50
N LYS A 123 -5.91 -5.76 15.77
CA LYS A 123 -6.60 -4.60 15.18
C LYS A 123 -6.29 -4.46 13.69
N GLU A 124 -5.01 -4.58 13.31
CA GLU A 124 -4.60 -4.60 11.89
C GLU A 124 -5.32 -5.71 11.11
N PHE A 125 -5.43 -6.92 11.68
CA PHE A 125 -6.14 -8.03 11.05
C PHE A 125 -7.60 -7.71 10.76
N LYS A 126 -8.32 -7.15 11.74
CA LYS A 126 -9.72 -6.75 11.53
C LYS A 126 -9.85 -5.74 10.40
N GLY A 127 -8.93 -4.78 10.31
CA GLY A 127 -8.89 -3.81 9.22
C GLY A 127 -8.76 -4.50 7.86
N PHE A 128 -7.80 -5.41 7.70
CA PHE A 128 -7.63 -6.14 6.44
C PHE A 128 -8.83 -7.04 6.10
N GLU A 129 -9.42 -7.72 7.08
CA GLU A 129 -10.62 -8.54 6.87
C GLU A 129 -11.82 -7.71 6.40
N GLU A 130 -11.96 -6.47 6.88
CA GLU A 130 -12.99 -5.54 6.43
C GLU A 130 -12.86 -5.17 4.95
N TYR A 131 -11.64 -5.18 4.40
CA TYR A 131 -11.40 -4.99 2.96
C TYR A 131 -11.42 -6.31 2.17
N GLY A 132 -11.62 -7.45 2.84
CA GLY A 132 -11.77 -8.76 2.22
C GLY A 132 -10.47 -9.56 2.05
N TYR A 133 -9.38 -9.20 2.72
CA TYR A 133 -8.17 -10.01 2.69
C TYR A 133 -8.38 -11.33 3.46
N ASP A 134 -7.91 -12.43 2.88
CA ASP A 134 -7.86 -13.73 3.55
C ASP A 134 -6.61 -13.81 4.43
N LEU A 135 -6.85 -13.72 5.74
CA LEU A 135 -5.81 -13.76 6.75
C LEU A 135 -5.61 -15.14 7.37
N THR A 136 -6.25 -16.21 6.87
CA THR A 136 -6.21 -17.53 7.51
C THR A 136 -4.78 -17.99 7.80
N LYS A 137 -3.92 -18.04 6.77
CA LYS A 137 -2.50 -18.43 6.93
C LYS A 137 -1.68 -17.43 7.73
N VAL A 138 -2.04 -16.15 7.67
CA VAL A 138 -1.36 -15.07 8.40
C VAL A 138 -1.62 -15.21 9.90
N LYS A 139 -2.88 -15.48 10.28
CA LYS A 139 -3.31 -15.75 11.65
C LYS A 139 -2.70 -17.03 12.19
N ASP A 140 -2.59 -18.08 11.37
CA ASP A 140 -1.89 -19.31 11.78
C ASP A 140 -0.43 -19.05 12.14
N ARG A 141 0.28 -18.31 11.28
CA ARG A 141 1.67 -17.90 11.55
C ARG A 141 1.76 -17.03 12.81
N PHE A 142 0.87 -16.06 12.96
CA PHE A 142 0.82 -15.20 14.14
C PHE A 142 0.60 -16.00 15.43
N ASN A 143 -0.34 -16.95 15.43
CA ASN A 143 -0.63 -17.79 16.59
C ASN A 143 0.53 -18.73 16.94
N LEU A 144 1.28 -19.21 15.94
CA LEU A 144 2.51 -19.95 16.15
C LEU A 144 3.59 -19.08 16.83
N LEU A 145 3.79 -17.85 16.33
CA LEU A 145 4.76 -16.91 16.92
C LEU A 145 4.36 -16.51 18.34
N LYS A 146 3.07 -16.28 18.58
CA LYS A 146 2.54 -15.96 19.91
C LYS A 146 2.84 -17.07 20.91
N ARG A 147 2.51 -18.32 20.58
CA ARG A 147 2.82 -19.46 21.46
C ARG A 147 4.31 -19.60 21.72
N ARG A 148 5.14 -19.39 20.69
CA ARG A 148 6.60 -19.42 20.86
C ARG A 148 7.07 -18.32 21.81
N ALA A 149 6.60 -17.09 21.63
CA ALA A 149 6.96 -15.97 22.49
C ALA A 149 6.50 -16.19 23.95
N GLU A 150 5.31 -16.75 24.17
CA GLU A 150 4.82 -17.13 25.51
C GLU A 150 5.70 -18.19 26.19
N GLN A 151 6.30 -19.11 25.41
CA GLN A 151 7.22 -20.13 25.91
C GLN A 151 8.64 -19.59 26.14
N GLU A 152 9.12 -18.69 25.28
CA GLU A 152 10.47 -18.12 25.36
C GLU A 152 10.60 -17.05 26.44
N LYS A 153 9.51 -16.33 26.77
CA LYS A 153 9.49 -15.30 27.80
C LYS A 153 10.04 -15.77 29.16
N PRO A 154 9.52 -16.84 29.80
CA PRO A 154 10.01 -17.27 31.11
C PRO A 154 11.47 -17.73 31.07
N LEU A 155 11.91 -18.35 29.96
CA LEU A 155 13.31 -18.74 29.78
C LEU A 155 14.22 -17.51 29.74
N LYS A 156 13.77 -16.44 29.08
CA LYS A 156 14.52 -15.20 29.01
C LYS A 156 14.54 -14.46 30.34
N ASP A 157 13.42 -14.45 31.08
CA ASP A 157 13.37 -13.93 32.46
C ASP A 157 14.36 -14.68 33.38
N GLU A 158 14.47 -16.01 33.24
CA GLU A 158 15.39 -16.84 34.02
C GLU A 158 16.86 -16.59 33.67
N VAL A 159 17.19 -16.46 32.37
CA VAL A 159 18.53 -16.08 31.92
C VAL A 159 18.94 -14.72 32.48
N GLU A 160 18.07 -13.71 32.38
CA GLU A 160 18.36 -12.36 32.90
C GLU A 160 18.56 -12.36 34.42
N LYS A 161 17.78 -13.18 35.14
CA LYS A 161 17.95 -13.37 36.58
C LYS A 161 19.32 -13.99 36.91
N LEU A 162 19.71 -15.06 36.22
CA LEU A 162 20.99 -15.73 36.45
C LEU A 162 22.17 -14.82 36.12
N GLU A 163 22.11 -14.08 35.01
CA GLU A 163 23.14 -13.09 34.64
C GLU A 163 23.31 -12.00 35.70
N LYS A 164 22.21 -11.61 36.37
CA LYS A 164 22.26 -10.64 37.47
C LYS A 164 22.90 -11.24 38.72
N GLU A 165 22.52 -12.47 39.09
CA GLU A 165 23.09 -13.17 40.23
C GLU A 165 24.61 -13.42 40.05
N GLU A 166 25.05 -13.74 38.84
CA GLU A 166 26.47 -13.89 38.50
C GLU A 166 27.23 -12.58 38.71
N LYS A 167 26.75 -11.46 38.14
CA LYS A 167 27.37 -10.14 38.30
C LYS A 167 27.42 -9.69 39.76
N ASP A 168 26.35 -9.92 40.52
CA ASP A 168 26.29 -9.57 41.93
C ASP A 168 27.29 -10.42 42.75
N GLY A 169 27.46 -11.70 42.38
CA GLY A 169 28.46 -12.60 42.95
C GLY A 169 29.89 -12.15 42.68
N GLU A 170 30.21 -11.81 41.42
CA GLU A 170 31.53 -11.28 41.02
C GLU A 170 31.88 -10.00 41.78
N ALA A 171 30.96 -9.04 41.86
CA ALA A 171 31.16 -7.79 42.58
C ALA A 171 31.41 -8.00 44.08
N ASN A 172 30.75 -8.99 44.68
CA ASN A 172 30.94 -9.31 46.10
C ASN A 172 32.31 -9.97 46.36
N ILE A 173 32.79 -10.83 45.45
CA ILE A 173 34.13 -11.42 45.52
C ILE A 173 35.19 -10.32 45.40
N GLU A 174 35.08 -9.43 44.41
CA GLU A 174 36.01 -8.31 44.22
C GLU A 174 36.06 -7.40 45.46
N HIS A 175 34.90 -7.08 46.03
CA HIS A 175 34.83 -6.26 47.25
C HIS A 175 35.47 -6.95 48.47
N GLN A 176 35.36 -8.28 48.60
CA GLN A 176 36.06 -9.00 49.67
C GLN A 176 37.57 -9.02 49.49
N GLU A 177 38.07 -9.22 48.26
CA GLU A 177 39.50 -9.19 47.97
C GLU A 177 40.14 -7.83 48.26
N LEU A 178 39.43 -6.73 47.98
CA LEU A 178 39.88 -5.38 48.32
C LEU A 178 39.95 -5.12 49.83
N ARG A 179 39.10 -5.75 50.64
CA ARG A 179 39.13 -5.61 52.11
C ARG A 179 40.27 -6.38 52.77
N LEU A 180 40.87 -7.35 52.07
CA LEU A 180 41.92 -8.23 52.60
C LEU A 180 43.34 -7.80 52.19
N LYS A 181 43.48 -6.78 51.33
CA LYS A 181 44.76 -6.16 50.93
C LYS A 181 45.02 -4.89 51.75
#